data_AF-A0AAW7X5P7-F1
#
_entry.id   AF-A0AAW7X5P7-F1
#
_cell.length_a   1.000
_cell.length_b   1.000
_cell.length_c   1.000
_cell.angle_alpha   90.00
_cell.angle_beta   90.00
_cell.angle_gamma   90.00
#
_symmetry.space_group_name_H-M   'P 1'
#
loop_
_entity.id
_entity.type
_entity.pdbx_description
1 polymer ?
#
loop_
_entity_poly.entity_id
_entity_poly.type
_entity_poly.pdbx_seq_one_letter_code
_entity_poly.pdbx_strand_id
1 'polypeptide(L)'
;MLSNEEIDKRFPVWEAMSDLFLDTELQESDYKFIANTILKSGYSPQEINNILWQEVLLGVGDNLRCIAGEWAGFNPIWLKDRMLDVLACEQKTLGGGGILSAATLVEITQKEWLKVCRFLPKEHAEAMQPPTIYSESGLKRLWKH
;
A
#
# COMPACT_ATOMS: atom_id res chain seq x y z
N MET A 1 12.34 -0.07 15.52
CA MET A 1 11.70 1.24 15.29
C MET A 1 12.53 2.00 14.26
N LEU A 2 11.91 2.66 13.29
CA LEU A 2 12.65 3.44 12.28
C LEU A 2 13.23 4.71 12.91
N SER A 3 14.32 5.22 12.34
CA SER A 3 14.83 6.56 12.69
C SER A 3 13.93 7.64 12.09
N ASN A 4 13.99 8.86 12.64
CA ASN A 4 13.25 9.99 12.07
C ASN A 4 13.63 10.27 10.61
N GLU A 5 14.92 10.14 10.28
CA GLU A 5 15.41 10.30 8.89
C GLU A 5 14.79 9.27 7.94
N GLU A 6 14.70 8.01 8.37
CA GLU A 6 14.09 6.96 7.56
C GLU A 6 12.58 7.17 7.43
N ILE A 7 11.91 7.67 8.48
CA ILE A 7 10.49 8.04 8.42
C ILE A 7 10.27 9.17 7.43
N ASP A 8 11.09 10.22 7.47
CA ASP A 8 10.97 11.37 6.57
C ASP A 8 11.26 10.99 5.10
N LYS A 9 12.15 10.00 4.89
CA LYS A 9 12.41 9.43 3.57
C LYS A 9 11.26 8.54 3.07
N ARG A 10 10.63 7.76 3.94
CA ARG A 10 9.50 6.87 3.59
C ARG A 10 8.20 7.60 3.37
N PHE A 11 7.96 8.68 4.11
CA PHE A 11 6.66 9.33 4.13
C PHE A 11 6.14 9.74 2.74
N PRO A 12 6.94 10.35 1.83
CA PRO A 12 6.48 10.67 0.48
C PRO A 12 6.05 9.43 -0.32
N VAL A 13 6.72 8.29 -0.10
CA VAL A 13 6.37 7.02 -0.76
C VAL A 13 5.07 6.45 -0.17
N TRP A 14 4.92 6.48 1.17
CA TRP A 14 3.67 6.09 1.82
C TRP A 14 2.48 6.92 1.33
N GLU A 15 2.65 8.24 1.29
CA GLU A 15 1.62 9.17 0.83
C GLU A 15 1.20 8.86 -0.61
N ALA A 16 2.16 8.84 -1.55
CA ALA A 16 1.85 8.58 -2.96
C ALA A 16 1.22 7.18 -3.18
N MET A 17 1.74 6.13 -2.53
CA MET A 17 1.19 4.79 -2.71
C MET A 17 -0.17 4.59 -2.02
N SER A 18 -0.52 5.44 -1.05
CA SER A 18 -1.84 5.39 -0.41
C SER A 18 -2.96 5.78 -1.35
N ASP A 19 -2.68 6.59 -2.39
CA ASP A 19 -3.67 6.97 -3.41
C ASP A 19 -4.25 5.75 -4.15
N LEU A 20 -3.52 4.63 -4.22
CA LEU A 20 -4.00 3.36 -4.77
C LEU A 20 -5.21 2.78 -4.00
N PHE A 21 -5.48 3.31 -2.81
CA PHE A 21 -6.52 2.84 -1.89
C PHE A 21 -7.60 3.89 -1.62
N LEU A 22 -7.64 4.97 -2.39
CA LEU A 22 -8.76 5.92 -2.41
C LEU A 22 -9.92 5.35 -3.24
N ASP A 23 -11.16 5.64 -2.84
CA ASP A 23 -12.38 5.25 -3.59
C ASP A 23 -12.62 6.23 -4.76
N THR A 24 -11.58 6.47 -5.55
CA THR A 24 -11.57 7.38 -6.69
C THR A 24 -10.77 6.77 -7.84
N GLU A 25 -11.24 6.96 -9.08
CA GLU A 25 -10.54 6.44 -10.25
C GLU A 25 -9.28 7.27 -10.57
N LEU A 26 -8.11 6.67 -10.33
CA LEU A 26 -6.82 7.25 -10.66
C LEU A 26 -6.60 7.36 -12.17
N GLN A 27 -6.08 8.52 -12.58
CA GLN A 27 -5.71 8.85 -13.95
C GLN A 27 -4.25 8.51 -14.25
N GLU A 28 -3.88 8.52 -15.54
CA GLU A 28 -2.50 8.25 -15.97
C GLU A 28 -1.46 9.16 -15.28
N SER A 29 -1.81 10.43 -15.05
CA SER A 29 -0.99 11.39 -14.32
C SER A 29 -0.65 10.93 -12.90
N ASP A 30 -1.57 10.25 -12.24
CA ASP A 30 -1.45 9.86 -10.84
C ASP A 30 -0.49 8.68 -10.75
N TYR A 31 -0.63 7.67 -11.61
CA TYR A 31 0.34 6.57 -11.68
C TYR A 31 1.76 7.05 -12.04
N LYS A 32 1.89 8.05 -12.92
CA LYS A 32 3.19 8.69 -13.22
C LYS A 32 3.75 9.42 -12.02
N PHE A 33 2.91 10.11 -11.25
CA PHE A 33 3.32 10.79 -10.03
C PHE A 33 3.86 9.78 -9.01
N ILE A 34 3.13 8.69 -8.76
CA ILE A 34 3.56 7.61 -7.86
C ILE A 34 4.90 7.02 -8.31
N ALA A 35 5.03 6.66 -9.59
CA ALA A 35 6.27 6.11 -10.14
C ALA A 35 7.46 7.07 -9.98
N ASN A 36 7.27 8.37 -10.25
CA ASN A 36 8.30 9.38 -10.06
C ASN A 36 8.71 9.52 -8.60
N THR A 37 7.77 9.48 -7.66
CA THR A 37 8.04 9.53 -6.22
C THR A 37 8.86 8.33 -5.77
N ILE A 38 8.52 7.13 -6.27
CA ILE A 38 9.27 5.89 -6.02
C ILE A 38 10.71 5.99 -6.55
N LEU A 39 10.90 6.47 -7.77
CA LEU A 39 12.25 6.61 -8.34
C LEU A 39 13.11 7.62 -7.57
N LYS A 40 12.51 8.71 -7.11
CA LYS A 40 13.20 9.75 -6.33
C LYS A 40 13.58 9.28 -4.92
N SER A 41 12.88 8.30 -4.35
CA SER A 41 13.20 7.81 -3.01
C SER A 41 14.49 6.98 -2.98
N GLY A 42 14.91 6.43 -4.12
CA GLY A 42 16.10 5.59 -4.24
C GLY A 42 15.98 4.25 -3.51
N TYR A 43 14.77 3.80 -3.18
CA TYR A 43 14.54 2.46 -2.65
C TYR A 43 14.67 1.41 -3.76
N SER A 44 15.16 0.23 -3.40
CA SER A 44 15.22 -0.91 -4.31
C SER A 44 13.81 -1.42 -4.66
N PRO A 45 13.66 -2.13 -5.79
CA PRO A 45 12.39 -2.77 -6.15
C PRO A 45 11.80 -3.64 -5.02
N GLN A 46 12.64 -4.36 -4.28
CA GLN A 46 12.20 -5.21 -3.18
C GLN A 46 11.69 -4.40 -1.97
N GLU A 47 12.33 -3.28 -1.64
CA GLU A 47 11.87 -2.38 -0.59
C GLU A 47 10.54 -1.75 -0.96
N ILE A 48 10.36 -1.32 -2.22
CA ILE A 48 9.08 -0.78 -2.71
C ILE A 48 7.97 -1.83 -2.64
N ASN A 49 8.25 -3.08 -3.03
CA ASN A 49 7.30 -4.18 -2.87
C ASN A 49 6.92 -4.38 -1.38
N ASN A 50 7.90 -4.35 -0.47
CA ASN A 50 7.62 -4.47 0.96
C ASN A 50 6.80 -3.29 1.50
N ILE A 51 7.11 -2.06 1.09
CA ILE A 51 6.36 -0.85 1.47
C ILE A 51 4.89 -0.98 1.02
N LEU A 52 4.64 -1.37 -0.24
CA LEU A 52 3.27 -1.57 -0.72
C LEU A 52 2.52 -2.60 0.12
N TRP A 53 3.08 -3.81 0.22
CA TRP A 53 2.34 -4.96 0.72
C TRP A 53 2.31 -5.08 2.23
N GLN A 54 3.33 -4.61 2.94
CA GLN A 54 3.48 -4.82 4.38
C GLN A 54 3.29 -3.53 5.20
N GLU A 55 3.19 -2.38 4.54
CA GLU A 55 3.02 -1.08 5.20
C GLU A 55 1.73 -0.44 4.70
N VAL A 56 1.68 -0.03 3.43
CA VAL A 56 0.58 0.77 2.87
C VAL A 56 -0.72 -0.01 2.80
N LEU A 57 -0.71 -1.23 2.22
CA LEU A 57 -1.91 -2.06 2.11
C LEU A 57 -2.54 -2.36 3.47
N LEU A 58 -1.72 -2.63 4.49
CA LEU A 58 -2.21 -2.89 5.85
C LEU A 58 -2.66 -1.60 6.57
N GLY A 59 -2.04 -0.47 6.22
CA GLY A 59 -2.36 0.83 6.78
C GLY A 59 -3.71 1.35 6.30
N VAL A 60 -3.93 1.34 4.98
CA VAL A 60 -5.05 2.06 4.33
C VAL A 60 -5.89 1.21 3.39
N GLY A 61 -5.55 -0.05 3.11
CA GLY A 61 -6.31 -0.89 2.17
C GLY A 61 -7.77 -1.13 2.56
N ASP A 62 -8.07 -1.03 3.86
CA ASP A 62 -9.43 -1.11 4.39
C ASP A 62 -10.34 0.03 3.91
N ASN A 63 -9.76 1.14 3.43
CA ASN A 63 -10.49 2.28 2.88
C ASN A 63 -11.34 1.89 1.66
N LEU A 64 -10.86 0.96 0.81
CA LEU A 64 -11.64 0.43 -0.32
C LEU A 64 -12.80 -0.48 0.10
N ARG A 65 -12.91 -0.80 1.40
CA ARG A 65 -13.93 -1.74 1.91
C ARG A 65 -15.04 -1.04 2.68
N CYS A 66 -14.98 0.28 2.83
CA CYS A 66 -16.04 1.12 3.35
C CYS A 66 -16.47 2.12 2.27
N ILE A 67 -17.72 2.58 2.33
CA ILE A 67 -18.17 3.68 1.47
C ILE A 67 -17.54 4.94 2.04
N ALA A 68 -16.42 5.36 1.46
CA ALA A 68 -15.86 6.67 1.70
C ALA A 68 -16.64 7.68 0.83
N GLY A 69 -16.97 8.86 1.37
CA GLY A 69 -17.53 9.94 0.55
C GLY A 69 -16.49 10.47 -0.45
N GLU A 70 -16.76 11.60 -1.10
CA GLU A 70 -15.72 12.27 -1.92
C GLU A 70 -14.59 12.79 -1.03
N TRP A 71 -13.45 12.09 -1.02
CA TRP A 71 -12.24 12.45 -0.29
C TRP A 71 -11.11 12.73 -1.28
N ALA A 72 -10.31 13.76 -1.01
CA ALA A 72 -9.19 14.17 -1.85
C ALA A 72 -7.83 13.58 -1.41
N GLY A 73 -7.81 12.62 -0.48
CA GLY A 73 -6.60 12.03 0.08
C GLY A 73 -6.69 11.75 1.58
N PHE A 74 -5.62 11.18 2.15
CA PHE A 74 -5.48 10.94 3.59
C PHE A 74 -4.88 12.16 4.30
N ASN A 75 -5.27 12.41 5.56
CA ASN A 75 -4.60 13.43 6.36
C ASN A 75 -3.12 13.01 6.61
N PRO A 76 -2.12 13.87 6.29
CA PRO A 76 -0.71 13.49 6.37
C PRO A 76 -0.24 13.05 7.76
N ILE A 77 -0.73 13.70 8.82
CA ILE A 77 -0.36 13.37 10.21
C ILE A 77 -0.94 12.02 10.58
N TRP A 78 -2.24 11.82 10.30
CA TRP A 78 -2.91 10.54 10.53
C TRP A 78 -2.25 9.41 9.75
N LEU A 79 -1.88 9.65 8.48
CA LEU A 79 -1.26 8.64 7.62
C LEU A 79 0.10 8.23 8.19
N LYS A 80 0.91 9.19 8.62
CA LYS A 80 2.21 8.94 9.25
C LYS A 80 2.04 8.06 10.50
N ASP A 81 1.15 8.45 11.40
CA ASP A 81 0.88 7.71 12.64
C ASP A 81 0.38 6.29 12.32
N ARG A 82 -0.52 6.16 11.34
CA ARG A 82 -1.03 4.87 10.89
C ARG A 82 0.07 3.95 10.35
N MET A 83 1.01 4.46 9.58
CA MET A 83 2.14 3.66 9.07
C MET A 83 3.08 3.23 10.21
N LEU A 84 3.31 4.10 11.19
CA LEU A 84 4.10 3.76 12.37
C LEU A 84 3.42 2.67 13.21
N ASP A 85 2.10 2.72 13.37
CA ASP A 85 1.33 1.67 14.04
C ASP A 85 1.44 0.32 13.31
N VAL A 86 1.32 0.33 11.98
CA VAL A 86 1.51 -0.89 11.17
C VAL A 86 2.89 -1.48 11.39
N LEU A 87 3.93 -0.65 11.38
CA LEU A 87 5.31 -1.10 11.60
C LEU A 87 5.55 -1.63 13.02
N ALA A 88 4.91 -1.05 14.02
CA ALA A 88 5.00 -1.49 15.42
C ALA A 88 4.21 -2.78 15.68
N CYS A 89 3.21 -3.10 14.85
CA CYS A 89 2.39 -4.28 15.03
C CYS A 89 3.11 -5.56 14.59
N GLU A 90 3.28 -6.51 15.52
CA GLU A 90 3.81 -7.84 15.23
C GLU A 90 2.85 -8.70 14.40
N GLN A 91 1.53 -8.53 14.62
CA GLN A 91 0.48 -9.25 13.90
C GLN A 91 -0.02 -8.39 12.74
N LYS A 92 0.44 -8.71 11.53
CA LYS A 92 -0.03 -8.08 10.30
C LYS A 92 -1.45 -8.59 9.99
N THR A 93 -2.46 -7.75 10.18
CA THR A 93 -3.87 -8.08 9.93
C THR A 93 -4.55 -6.96 9.16
N LEU A 94 -5.45 -7.32 8.25
CA LEU A 94 -6.45 -6.40 7.71
C LEU A 94 -7.67 -6.41 8.64
N GLY A 95 -8.51 -5.37 8.61
CA GLY A 95 -9.75 -5.37 9.39
C GLY A 95 -10.65 -6.57 9.03
N GLY A 96 -11.38 -7.09 10.01
CA GLY A 96 -12.24 -8.28 9.86
C GLY A 96 -13.61 -8.03 9.22
N GLY A 97 -13.89 -6.80 8.79
CA GLY A 97 -15.18 -6.39 8.20
C GLY A 97 -15.00 -5.44 7.02
N GLY A 98 -15.96 -5.45 6.11
CA GLY A 98 -15.95 -4.62 4.90
C GLY A 98 -16.69 -5.29 3.74
N ILE A 99 -16.95 -4.52 2.67
CA ILE A 99 -17.70 -4.98 1.50
C ILE A 99 -16.84 -5.91 0.61
N LEU A 100 -15.52 -5.74 0.64
CA LEU A 100 -14.56 -6.55 -0.15
C LEU A 100 -13.85 -7.60 0.70
N SER A 101 -13.57 -8.75 0.10
CA SER A 101 -12.72 -9.78 0.71
C SER A 101 -11.25 -9.38 0.69
N ALA A 102 -10.43 -9.98 1.56
CA ALA A 102 -8.98 -9.77 1.54
C ALA A 102 -8.34 -10.24 0.22
N ALA A 103 -8.85 -11.32 -0.39
CA ALA A 103 -8.38 -11.78 -1.70
C ALA A 103 -8.66 -10.73 -2.79
N THR A 104 -9.86 -10.17 -2.80
CA THR A 104 -10.24 -9.09 -3.72
C THR A 104 -9.36 -7.85 -3.55
N LEU A 105 -9.06 -7.49 -2.30
CA LEU A 105 -8.16 -6.36 -2.02
C LEU A 105 -6.74 -6.60 -2.54
N VAL A 106 -6.21 -7.82 -2.39
CA VAL A 106 -4.93 -8.22 -2.96
C VAL A 106 -4.97 -8.12 -4.48
N GLU A 107 -6.02 -8.64 -5.14
CA GLU A 107 -6.17 -8.53 -6.60
C GLU A 107 -6.23 -7.08 -7.10
N ILE A 108 -6.97 -6.22 -6.40
CA ILE A 108 -7.04 -4.78 -6.73
C ILE A 108 -5.65 -4.17 -6.59
N THR A 109 -4.97 -4.41 -5.47
CA THR A 109 -3.61 -3.93 -5.22
C THR A 109 -2.66 -4.35 -6.35
N GLN A 110 -2.74 -5.60 -6.79
CA GLN A 110 -1.92 -6.11 -7.89
C GLN A 110 -2.22 -5.37 -9.20
N LYS A 111 -3.50 -5.22 -9.55
CA LYS A 111 -3.92 -4.55 -10.79
C LYS A 111 -3.48 -3.09 -10.82
N GLU A 112 -3.67 -2.37 -9.71
CA GLU A 112 -3.27 -0.96 -9.60
C GLU A 112 -1.74 -0.82 -9.62
N TRP A 113 -1.01 -1.69 -8.94
CA TRP A 113 0.45 -1.69 -8.97
C TRP A 113 1.02 -1.93 -10.38
N LEU A 114 0.42 -2.83 -11.16
CA LEU A 114 0.83 -3.06 -12.56
C LEU A 114 0.68 -1.80 -13.43
N LYS A 115 -0.28 -0.92 -13.14
CA LYS A 115 -0.42 0.36 -13.83
C LYS A 115 0.73 1.31 -13.48
N VAL A 116 1.15 1.37 -12.21
CA VAL A 116 2.34 2.13 -11.78
C VAL A 116 3.60 1.60 -12.45
N CYS A 117 3.75 0.27 -12.51
CA CYS A 117 4.91 -0.40 -13.12
C CYS A 117 5.11 -0.05 -14.61
N ARG A 118 4.07 0.41 -15.32
CA ARG A 118 4.21 0.90 -16.72
C ARG A 118 5.14 2.11 -16.83
N PHE A 119 5.39 2.80 -15.73
CA PHE A 119 6.26 3.99 -15.64
C PHE A 119 7.53 3.74 -14.82
N LEU A 120 7.78 2.50 -14.40
CA LEU A 120 8.97 2.11 -13.65
C LEU A 120 9.88 1.22 -14.50
N PRO A 121 11.19 1.12 -14.16
CA PRO A 121 12.05 0.06 -14.67
C PRO A 121 11.44 -1.31 -14.44
N LYS A 122 11.64 -2.22 -15.41
CA LYS A 122 11.03 -3.57 -15.41
C LYS A 122 11.28 -4.36 -14.13
N GLU A 123 12.40 -4.12 -13.44
CA GLU A 123 12.73 -4.80 -12.18
C GLU A 123 11.65 -4.60 -11.10
N HIS A 124 10.88 -3.51 -11.13
CA HIS A 124 9.79 -3.25 -10.18
C HIS A 124 8.57 -4.13 -10.44
N ALA A 125 8.30 -4.45 -11.71
CA ALA A 125 7.28 -5.42 -12.09
C ALA A 125 7.75 -6.85 -11.78
N GLU A 126 9.03 -7.15 -12.01
CA GLU A 126 9.61 -8.47 -11.72
C GLU A 126 9.71 -8.75 -10.20
N ALA A 127 9.93 -7.72 -9.39
CA ALA A 127 9.94 -7.80 -7.92
C ALA A 127 8.54 -7.88 -7.30
N MET A 128 7.47 -7.76 -8.10
CA MET A 128 6.10 -7.82 -7.64
C MET A 128 5.77 -9.21 -7.08
N GLN A 129 5.78 -9.32 -5.76
CA GLN A 129 5.49 -10.57 -5.05
C GLN A 129 4.66 -10.24 -3.81
N PRO A 130 3.33 -10.46 -3.84
CA PRO A 130 2.53 -10.41 -2.62
C PRO A 130 3.14 -11.40 -1.61
N PRO A 131 3.44 -10.97 -0.37
CA PRO A 131 3.96 -11.84 0.66
C PRO A 131 3.07 -13.07 0.89
N THR A 132 3.64 -14.17 1.39
CA THR A 132 2.93 -15.44 1.61
C THR A 132 1.71 -15.35 2.53
N ILE A 133 1.65 -14.31 3.39
CA ILE A 133 0.47 -14.00 4.21
C ILE A 133 -0.79 -13.73 3.36
N TYR A 134 -0.62 -13.34 2.10
CA TYR A 134 -1.70 -13.12 1.13
C TYR A 134 -2.02 -14.35 0.26
N SER A 135 -1.35 -15.49 0.49
CA SER A 135 -1.75 -16.76 -0.14
C SER A 135 -3.12 -17.24 0.38
N GLU A 136 -3.79 -18.15 -0.33
CA GLU A 136 -5.08 -18.71 0.12
C GLU A 136 -5.03 -19.26 1.57
N SER A 137 -3.91 -19.88 1.95
CA SER A 137 -3.68 -20.40 3.30
C SER A 137 -3.29 -19.32 4.33
N GLY A 138 -2.75 -18.19 3.87
CA GLY A 138 -2.37 -17.03 4.68
C GLY A 138 -3.55 -16.10 4.96
N LEU A 139 -4.44 -15.91 3.97
CA LEU A 139 -5.63 -15.05 4.09
C LEU A 139 -6.53 -15.48 5.26
N LYS A 140 -6.62 -16.79 5.54
CA LYS A 140 -7.35 -17.31 6.71
C LYS A 140 -6.76 -16.88 8.06
N ARG A 141 -5.46 -16.56 8.11
CA ARG A 141 -4.73 -16.14 9.31
C ARG A 141 -4.62 -14.63 9.46
N LEU A 142 -4.88 -13.87 8.39
CA LEU A 142 -4.92 -12.41 8.43
C LEU A 142 -6.12 -11.88 9.25
N TRP A 143 -7.10 -12.74 9.56
CA TRP A 143 -8.31 -12.36 10.30
C TRP A 143 -8.32 -13.04 11.68
N LYS A 144 -8.53 -12.26 12.74
CA LYS A 144 -9.07 -12.81 14.00
C LYS A 144 -10.59 -12.89 13.85
N HIS A 145 -11.14 -14.08 14.08
CA HIS A 145 -12.56 -14.28 14.33
C HIS A 145 -13.02 -13.46 15.53
#